data_AF-A0A0H5QTU8-F1
#
_entry.id   AF-A0A0H5QTU8-F1
#
_cell.length_a   1.000
_cell.length_b   1.000
_cell.length_c   1.000
_cell.angle_alpha   90.00
_cell.angle_beta   90.00
_cell.angle_gamma   90.00
#
_symmetry.space_group_name_H-M   'P 1'
#
loop_
_entity.id
_entity.type
_entity.pdbx_description
1 polymer ?
#
loop_
_entity_poly.entity_id
_entity_poly.type
_entity_poly.pdbx_seq_one_letter_code
_entity_poly.pdbx_strand_id
1 'polypeptide(L)'
;VFQMNGQTLTVVSNTKQYWPDWDKFAPYTQTPLTPKYSIGLPETVVVKIPASAGGTSVPLFIWNTIIPASKLTVLFSFAVPSISSINPSLLKTDGSVSLTVLGSNFGTSPTVKINGVAATISSSAQTQLIVACPIASGINSILTVNSSGQTASSAFSYAGPSITSIFPSSGNTTGGGFITLTGTDFGSDITKVSVLFDGQWTCSSPAFITPHKILKCVIPAGTALLLNVPHTWFF
;
A
#
# COMPACT_ATOMS: atom_id res chain seq x y z
N VAL A 1 -29.88 22.10 -4.63
CA VAL A 1 -28.55 21.55 -5.00
C VAL A 1 -27.90 21.02 -3.74
N PHE A 2 -27.39 19.79 -3.76
CA PHE A 2 -26.72 19.17 -2.61
C PHE A 2 -25.21 19.25 -2.80
N GLN A 3 -24.46 19.57 -1.75
CA GLN A 3 -23.01 19.73 -1.80
C GLN A 3 -22.36 18.96 -0.63
N MET A 4 -21.25 18.29 -0.91
CA MET A 4 -20.40 17.67 0.10
C MET A 4 -18.93 17.92 -0.26
N ASN A 5 -18.16 18.50 0.66
CA ASN A 5 -16.73 18.82 0.44
C ASN A 5 -16.45 19.62 -0.86
N GLY A 6 -17.36 20.52 -1.23
CA GLY A 6 -17.27 21.30 -2.47
C GLY A 6 -17.64 20.56 -3.76
N GLN A 7 -18.12 19.31 -3.66
CA GLN A 7 -18.65 18.55 -4.79
C GLN A 7 -20.18 18.53 -4.82
N THR A 8 -20.76 18.74 -6.00
CA THR A 8 -22.20 18.62 -6.24
C THR A 8 -22.63 17.16 -6.20
N LEU A 9 -23.63 16.85 -5.38
CA LEU A 9 -24.27 15.53 -5.39
C LEU A 9 -25.39 15.49 -6.43
N THR A 10 -25.48 14.41 -7.19
CA THR A 10 -26.54 14.20 -8.18
C THR A 10 -27.75 13.57 -7.50
N VAL A 11 -28.91 14.21 -7.61
CA VAL A 11 -30.18 13.62 -7.14
C VAL A 11 -30.58 12.50 -8.10
N VAL A 12 -30.84 11.30 -7.56
CA VAL A 12 -31.15 10.11 -8.34
C VAL A 12 -32.61 9.64 -8.21
N SER A 13 -33.35 10.08 -7.18
CA SER A 13 -34.81 9.91 -7.10
C SER A 13 -35.46 10.86 -6.09
N ASN A 14 -36.75 11.14 -6.29
CA ASN A 14 -37.60 12.00 -5.45
C ASN A 14 -38.99 11.37 -5.21
N THR A 15 -39.04 10.10 -4.78
CA THR A 15 -40.33 9.42 -4.58
C THR A 15 -40.95 9.71 -3.22
N LYS A 16 -42.24 10.07 -3.24
CA LYS A 16 -43.14 10.07 -2.08
C LYS A 16 -43.66 8.64 -1.92
N GLN A 17 -43.38 7.96 -0.82
CA GLN A 17 -43.93 6.62 -0.58
C GLN A 17 -45.40 6.76 -0.19
N TYR A 18 -46.32 6.65 -1.17
CA TYR A 18 -47.76 6.57 -0.90
C TYR A 18 -48.08 5.15 -0.40
N TRP A 19 -48.67 5.04 0.79
CA TRP A 19 -49.40 3.84 1.21
C TRP A 19 -50.76 3.81 0.51
N PRO A 20 -51.15 2.73 -0.17
CA PRO A 20 -52.48 2.63 -0.76
C PRO A 20 -53.53 2.34 0.32
N ASP A 21 -54.74 2.84 0.05
CA ASP A 21 -56.03 2.44 0.61
C ASP A 21 -56.48 3.05 1.96
N TRP A 22 -57.26 4.15 1.86
CA TRP A 22 -58.39 4.35 2.77
C TRP A 22 -59.73 4.68 2.08
N ASP A 23 -59.82 4.66 0.74
CA ASP A 23 -61.09 4.92 0.01
C ASP A 23 -61.99 3.68 -0.18
N LYS A 24 -61.71 2.58 0.49
CA LYS A 24 -62.72 1.52 0.67
C LYS A 24 -63.34 1.72 2.04
N PHE A 25 -64.38 2.54 2.13
CA PHE A 25 -65.58 2.43 3.01
C PHE A 25 -66.24 3.81 3.17
N ALA A 26 -67.22 4.12 2.32
CA ALA A 26 -68.57 4.63 2.67
C ALA A 26 -69.20 5.51 1.57
N PRO A 27 -70.53 5.41 1.32
CA PRO A 27 -71.22 6.17 0.29
C PRO A 27 -71.99 7.35 0.91
N TYR A 28 -71.47 8.58 0.93
CA TYR A 28 -72.32 9.75 1.21
C TYR A 28 -71.87 11.02 0.47
N THR A 29 -72.86 11.65 -0.16
CA THR A 29 -72.89 12.96 -0.81
C THR A 29 -72.23 14.06 0.02
N GLN A 30 -71.12 14.64 -0.46
CA GLN A 30 -70.66 15.98 -0.06
C GLN A 30 -70.11 16.75 -1.28
N THR A 31 -70.37 18.06 -1.26
CA THR A 31 -69.98 19.09 -2.22
C THR A 31 -68.50 19.03 -2.63
N PRO A 32 -68.13 19.44 -3.87
CA PRO A 32 -66.76 19.39 -4.32
C PRO A 32 -65.94 20.44 -3.57
N LEU A 33 -65.25 20.01 -2.50
CA LEU A 33 -64.17 20.76 -1.90
C LEU A 33 -63.02 20.76 -2.92
N THR A 34 -62.60 21.95 -3.35
CA THR A 34 -61.36 22.14 -4.10
C THR A 34 -60.23 21.40 -3.38
N PRO A 35 -59.53 20.46 -4.04
CA PRO A 35 -58.44 19.78 -3.39
C PRO A 35 -57.32 20.79 -3.14
N LYS A 36 -57.15 21.17 -1.87
CA LYS A 36 -55.93 21.83 -1.39
C LYS A 36 -54.81 20.79 -1.45
N TYR A 37 -54.20 20.62 -2.61
CA TYR A 37 -52.94 19.90 -2.70
C TYR A 37 -51.84 20.79 -2.12
N SER A 38 -51.52 20.61 -0.84
CA SER A 38 -50.18 20.91 -0.36
C SER A 38 -49.24 19.87 -0.97
N ILE A 39 -48.51 20.27 -2.02
CA ILE A 39 -47.37 19.50 -2.52
C ILE A 39 -46.30 19.56 -1.42
N GLY A 40 -46.42 18.70 -0.42
CA GLY A 40 -45.33 18.44 0.52
C GLY A 40 -44.12 18.04 -0.29
N LEU A 41 -43.02 18.79 -0.13
CA LEU A 41 -41.71 18.44 -0.67
C LEU A 41 -41.43 16.95 -0.32
N PRO A 42 -40.77 16.17 -1.20
CA PRO A 42 -40.49 14.78 -0.90
C PRO A 42 -39.74 14.67 0.43
N GLU A 43 -40.24 13.85 1.36
CA GLU A 43 -39.65 13.63 2.69
C GLU A 43 -38.28 12.94 2.61
N THR A 44 -37.96 12.35 1.46
CA THR A 44 -36.71 11.64 1.20
C THR A 44 -36.11 12.07 -0.14
N VAL A 45 -34.81 12.39 -0.14
CA VAL A 45 -34.03 12.65 -1.36
C VAL A 45 -32.86 11.68 -1.40
N VAL A 46 -32.74 10.92 -2.49
CA VAL A 46 -31.58 10.03 -2.70
C VAL A 46 -30.55 10.77 -3.54
N VAL A 47 -29.33 10.88 -3.01
CA VAL A 47 -28.20 11.53 -3.66
C VAL A 47 -27.08 10.53 -3.94
N LYS A 48 -26.50 10.59 -5.13
CA LYS A 48 -25.27 9.84 -5.46
C LYS A 48 -24.06 10.66 -5.01
N ILE A 49 -23.20 10.03 -4.22
CA ILE A 49 -21.93 10.61 -3.77
C ILE A 49 -20.85 10.35 -4.84
N PRO A 50 -20.11 11.37 -5.30
CA PRO A 50 -19.00 11.18 -6.24
C PRO A 50 -17.79 10.53 -5.57
N ALA A 51 -16.81 10.14 -6.39
CA ALA A 51 -15.51 9.75 -5.87
C ALA A 51 -14.87 10.91 -5.09
N SER A 52 -14.41 10.61 -3.88
CA SER A 52 -13.86 11.58 -2.93
C SER A 52 -12.51 11.09 -2.38
N ALA A 53 -11.73 12.00 -1.81
CA ALA A 53 -10.53 11.68 -1.05
C ALA A 53 -10.83 10.94 0.27
N GLY A 54 -12.10 10.79 0.64
CA GLY A 54 -12.52 10.15 1.89
C GLY A 54 -12.72 11.16 3.02
N GLY A 55 -12.56 10.70 4.27
CA GLY A 55 -12.59 11.54 5.47
C GLY A 55 -13.70 11.16 6.45
N THR A 56 -13.50 11.57 7.69
CA THR A 56 -14.48 11.46 8.78
C THR A 56 -15.13 12.81 9.02
N SER A 57 -16.37 12.80 9.49
CA SER A 57 -17.09 14.03 9.87
C SER A 57 -17.25 15.09 8.77
N VAL A 58 -17.52 14.63 7.54
CA VAL A 58 -17.74 15.49 6.38
C VAL A 58 -19.12 16.15 6.49
N PRO A 59 -19.20 17.49 6.53
CA PRO A 59 -20.47 18.19 6.63
C PRO A 59 -21.23 18.13 5.30
N LEU A 60 -22.54 17.86 5.39
CA LEU A 60 -23.45 17.93 4.25
C LEU A 60 -24.16 19.28 4.22
N PHE A 61 -24.30 19.84 3.01
CA PHE A 61 -25.01 21.10 2.81
C PHE A 61 -26.18 20.91 1.84
N ILE A 62 -27.35 21.41 2.23
CA ILE A 62 -28.53 21.45 1.39
C ILE A 62 -28.80 22.91 1.04
N TRP A 63 -28.83 23.19 -0.27
CA TRP A 63 -29.16 24.51 -0.80
C TRP A 63 -30.49 24.41 -1.54
N ASN A 64 -31.41 25.34 -1.27
CA ASN A 64 -32.51 25.65 -2.19
C ASN A 64 -32.25 27.07 -2.76
N THR A 65 -32.83 27.41 -3.91
CA THR A 65 -32.59 28.69 -4.61
C THR A 65 -33.15 29.92 -3.89
N ILE A 66 -33.88 29.74 -2.78
CA ILE A 66 -34.64 30.75 -2.05
C ILE A 66 -34.11 30.91 -0.59
N ILE A 67 -33.37 29.93 -0.06
CA ILE A 67 -32.87 29.88 1.33
C ILE A 67 -31.35 29.65 1.31
N PRO A 68 -30.55 30.47 2.03
CA PRO A 68 -29.13 30.23 2.21
C PRO A 68 -28.84 28.81 2.71
N ALA A 69 -27.68 28.25 2.34
CA ALA A 69 -27.27 26.90 2.71
C ALA A 69 -27.50 26.64 4.21
N SER A 70 -28.43 25.75 4.53
CA SER A 70 -28.49 25.23 5.89
C SER A 70 -27.32 24.26 6.03
N LYS A 71 -26.34 24.60 6.89
CA LYS A 71 -25.33 23.64 7.33
C LYS A 71 -26.06 22.53 8.06
N LEU A 72 -26.12 21.34 7.47
CA LEU A 72 -26.69 20.19 8.16
C LEU A 72 -25.74 19.82 9.30
N THR A 73 -26.26 19.61 10.51
CA THR A 73 -25.48 19.15 11.67
C THR A 73 -25.16 17.66 11.60
N VAL A 74 -25.67 16.94 10.58
CA VAL A 74 -25.40 15.53 10.37
C VAL A 74 -24.04 15.38 9.67
N LEU A 75 -23.16 14.63 10.32
CA LEU A 75 -21.81 14.34 9.85
C LEU A 75 -21.80 13.03 9.06
N PHE A 76 -21.27 13.07 7.84
CA PHE A 76 -21.06 11.89 7.00
C PHE A 76 -19.62 11.39 7.13
N SER A 77 -19.39 10.08 7.16
CA SER A 77 -18.04 9.51 7.14
C SER A 77 -17.91 8.51 6.01
N PHE A 78 -16.82 8.61 5.26
CA PHE A 78 -16.47 7.63 4.25
C PHE A 78 -15.92 6.36 4.91
N ALA A 79 -16.04 5.22 4.23
CA ALA A 79 -15.43 3.98 4.69
C ALA A 79 -13.91 4.14 4.79
N VAL A 80 -13.32 3.48 5.79
CA VAL A 80 -11.86 3.42 5.96
C VAL A 80 -11.22 2.65 4.80
N PRO A 81 -9.98 3.00 4.40
CA PRO A 81 -9.24 2.20 3.44
C PRO A 81 -9.00 0.79 4.01
N SER A 82 -8.93 -0.20 3.13
CA SER A 82 -8.51 -1.56 3.49
C SER A 82 -7.55 -2.09 2.44
N ILE A 83 -6.57 -2.89 2.88
CA ILE A 83 -5.63 -3.57 1.99
C ILE A 83 -5.98 -5.04 1.99
N SER A 84 -6.30 -5.59 0.81
CA SER A 84 -6.61 -7.02 0.66
C SER A 84 -5.37 -7.84 0.30
N SER A 85 -4.47 -7.28 -0.52
CA SER A 85 -3.21 -7.93 -0.85
C SER A 85 -2.15 -6.93 -1.32
N ILE A 86 -0.91 -7.40 -1.26
CA ILE A 86 0.26 -6.71 -1.80
C ILE A 86 1.03 -7.70 -2.68
N ASN A 87 1.47 -7.25 -3.84
CA ASN A 87 2.20 -8.09 -4.79
C ASN A 87 3.30 -7.29 -5.50
N PRO A 88 4.55 -7.78 -5.52
CA PRO A 88 5.02 -8.98 -4.84
C PRO A 88 5.15 -8.77 -3.31
N SER A 89 5.00 -9.83 -2.52
CA SER A 89 5.26 -9.79 -1.06
C SER A 89 6.76 -9.84 -0.70
N LEU A 90 7.60 -10.21 -1.68
CA LEU A 90 9.05 -10.23 -1.60
C LEU A 90 9.65 -9.36 -2.70
N LEU A 91 10.31 -8.27 -2.31
CA LEU A 91 10.85 -7.27 -3.22
C LEU A 91 12.37 -7.36 -3.38
N LYS A 92 12.85 -6.92 -4.55
CA LYS A 92 14.28 -6.72 -4.75
C LYS A 92 14.76 -5.49 -4.02
N THR A 93 15.98 -5.55 -3.49
CA THR A 93 16.59 -4.44 -2.75
C THR A 93 16.98 -3.25 -3.64
N ASP A 94 17.07 -3.46 -4.96
CA ASP A 94 17.51 -2.45 -5.94
C ASP A 94 16.40 -1.48 -6.39
N GLY A 95 15.18 -1.61 -5.86
CA GLY A 95 14.05 -0.73 -6.18
C GLY A 95 13.52 -0.88 -7.61
N SER A 96 13.95 -1.89 -8.37
CA SER A 96 13.57 -2.06 -9.78
C SER A 96 12.13 -2.51 -10.00
N VAL A 97 11.45 -2.98 -8.94
CA VAL A 97 10.09 -3.54 -8.99
C VAL A 97 9.13 -2.67 -8.18
N SER A 98 7.98 -2.35 -8.77
CA SER A 98 6.89 -1.65 -8.07
C SER A 98 5.99 -2.62 -7.31
N LEU A 99 5.38 -2.14 -6.23
CA LEU A 99 4.37 -2.84 -5.46
C LEU A 99 2.98 -2.54 -6.00
N THR A 100 2.22 -3.58 -6.32
CA THR A 100 0.78 -3.50 -6.53
C THR A 100 0.09 -3.74 -5.20
N VAL A 101 -0.68 -2.76 -4.72
CA VAL A 101 -1.49 -2.84 -3.52
C VAL A 101 -2.95 -2.92 -3.94
N LEU A 102 -3.62 -4.02 -3.63
CA LEU A 102 -5.06 -4.18 -3.86
C LEU A 102 -5.83 -3.93 -2.57
N GLY A 103 -7.04 -3.41 -2.70
CA GLY A 103 -7.86 -3.06 -1.55
C GLY A 103 -9.15 -2.35 -1.91
N SER A 104 -9.62 -1.51 -1.00
CA SER A 104 -10.81 -0.68 -1.19
C SER A 104 -10.70 0.67 -0.48
N ASN A 105 -11.52 1.62 -0.92
CA ASN A 105 -11.67 2.96 -0.33
C ASN A 105 -10.36 3.76 -0.24
N PHE A 106 -9.44 3.60 -1.20
CA PHE A 106 -8.19 4.37 -1.22
C PHE A 106 -8.41 5.87 -1.47
N GLY A 107 -9.59 6.28 -1.91
CA GLY A 107 -9.89 7.69 -2.18
C GLY A 107 -9.27 8.19 -3.47
N THR A 108 -9.51 9.47 -3.79
CA THR A 108 -8.95 10.13 -4.99
C THR A 108 -7.54 10.68 -4.79
N SER A 109 -7.07 10.77 -3.55
CA SER A 109 -5.77 11.35 -3.20
C SER A 109 -5.11 10.61 -2.03
N PRO A 110 -4.86 9.30 -2.17
CA PRO A 110 -4.15 8.54 -1.14
C PRO A 110 -2.71 9.01 -1.00
N THR A 111 -2.14 8.81 0.18
CA THR A 111 -0.69 8.89 0.40
C THR A 111 -0.20 7.54 0.92
N VAL A 112 1.03 7.16 0.55
CA VAL A 112 1.64 5.91 0.99
C VAL A 112 2.95 6.20 1.72
N LYS A 113 3.18 5.50 2.83
CA LYS A 113 4.44 5.48 3.55
C LYS A 113 4.96 4.06 3.67
N ILE A 114 6.27 3.88 3.56
CA ILE A 114 6.97 2.62 3.81
C ILE A 114 7.93 2.87 4.97
N ASN A 115 7.76 2.15 6.08
CA ASN A 115 8.52 2.35 7.32
C ASN A 115 8.53 3.82 7.78
N GLY A 116 7.39 4.51 7.64
CA GLY A 116 7.23 5.93 7.97
C GLY A 116 7.77 6.92 6.94
N VAL A 117 8.55 6.47 5.94
CA VAL A 117 9.09 7.30 4.86
C VAL A 117 8.07 7.40 3.73
N ALA A 118 7.86 8.60 3.18
CA ALA A 118 6.95 8.79 2.06
C ALA A 118 7.37 7.98 0.83
N ALA A 119 6.41 7.28 0.21
CA ALA A 119 6.61 6.51 -1.00
C ALA A 119 5.85 7.13 -2.17
N THR A 120 6.40 7.00 -3.38
CA THR A 120 5.80 7.55 -4.59
C THR A 120 4.72 6.61 -5.12
N ILE A 121 3.53 7.15 -5.40
CA ILE A 121 2.44 6.43 -6.05
C ILE A 121 2.51 6.69 -7.55
N SER A 122 2.76 5.65 -8.34
CA SER A 122 2.85 5.71 -9.80
C SER A 122 1.46 5.67 -10.45
N SER A 123 0.49 5.02 -9.80
CA SER A 123 -0.91 4.98 -10.24
C SER A 123 -1.82 4.76 -9.04
N SER A 124 -2.97 5.42 -9.02
CA SER A 124 -3.95 5.32 -7.95
C SER A 124 -5.38 5.18 -8.47
N ALA A 125 -6.09 4.20 -7.92
CA ALA A 125 -7.52 3.99 -8.06
C ALA A 125 -8.14 3.65 -6.70
N GLN A 126 -9.47 3.63 -6.61
CA GLN A 126 -10.19 3.31 -5.36
C GLN A 126 -9.86 1.92 -4.79
N THR A 127 -9.45 0.97 -5.65
CA THR A 127 -9.22 -0.43 -5.29
C THR A 127 -7.81 -0.93 -5.59
N GLN A 128 -6.95 -0.09 -6.17
CA GLN A 128 -5.59 -0.46 -6.56
C GLN A 128 -4.64 0.73 -6.48
N LEU A 129 -3.46 0.51 -5.92
CA LEU A 129 -2.32 1.42 -6.01
C LEU A 129 -1.15 0.70 -6.67
N ILE A 130 -0.39 1.43 -7.48
CA ILE A 130 0.95 1.04 -7.90
C ILE A 130 1.92 1.98 -7.21
N VAL A 131 2.75 1.43 -6.33
CA VAL A 131 3.69 2.18 -5.48
C VAL A 131 5.11 1.85 -5.91
N ALA A 132 5.90 2.87 -6.24
CA ALA A 132 7.31 2.70 -6.49
C ALA A 132 8.00 2.26 -5.20
N CYS A 133 8.78 1.17 -5.27
CA CYS A 133 9.48 0.68 -4.10
C CYS A 133 10.77 1.48 -3.88
N PRO A 134 11.07 1.91 -2.64
CA PRO A 134 12.36 2.52 -2.34
C PRO A 134 13.49 1.47 -2.42
N ILE A 135 14.70 1.94 -2.72
CA ILE A 135 15.93 1.17 -2.55
C ILE A 135 16.13 0.98 -1.04
N ALA A 136 15.95 -0.24 -0.56
CA ALA A 136 16.02 -0.57 0.86
C ALA A 136 16.29 -2.07 1.07
N SER A 137 16.39 -2.46 2.34
CA SER A 137 16.60 -3.82 2.80
C SER A 137 15.83 -4.06 4.09
N GLY A 138 15.47 -5.31 4.39
CA GLY A 138 14.89 -5.70 5.67
C GLY A 138 13.68 -6.59 5.53
N ILE A 139 13.25 -7.14 6.66
CA ILE A 139 12.07 -7.99 6.80
C ILE A 139 10.93 -7.20 7.45
N ASN A 140 9.69 -7.58 7.18
CA ASN A 140 8.49 -7.00 7.80
C ASN A 140 8.41 -5.46 7.66
N SER A 141 8.79 -4.93 6.50
CA SER A 141 8.59 -3.53 6.17
C SER A 141 7.10 -3.20 6.11
N ILE A 142 6.71 -2.13 6.79
CA ILE A 142 5.30 -1.73 6.94
C ILE A 142 4.96 -0.71 5.85
N LEU A 143 4.03 -1.08 4.98
CA LEU A 143 3.36 -0.18 4.05
C LEU A 143 2.09 0.36 4.72
N THR A 144 1.94 1.68 4.74
CA THR A 144 0.76 2.37 5.28
C THR A 144 0.14 3.22 4.17
N VAL A 145 -1.13 2.99 3.88
CA VAL A 145 -1.97 3.83 3.03
C VAL A 145 -2.76 4.77 3.93
N ASN A 146 -2.71 6.08 3.66
CA ASN A 146 -3.55 7.08 4.30
C ASN A 146 -4.49 7.72 3.28
N SER A 147 -5.76 7.82 3.64
CA SER A 147 -6.82 8.45 2.84
C SER A 147 -7.61 9.39 3.75
N SER A 148 -7.35 10.69 3.63
CA SER A 148 -7.97 11.77 4.43
C SER A 148 -7.97 11.49 5.94
N GLY A 149 -6.81 11.11 6.49
CA GLY A 149 -6.65 10.85 7.93
C GLY A 149 -7.04 9.43 8.38
N GLN A 150 -7.64 8.63 7.50
CA GLN A 150 -7.91 7.22 7.77
C GLN A 150 -6.78 6.35 7.22
N THR A 151 -6.41 5.26 7.89
CA THR A 151 -5.23 4.46 7.53
C THR A 151 -5.51 2.97 7.41
N ALA A 152 -4.79 2.33 6.49
CA ALA A 152 -4.65 0.88 6.40
C ALA A 152 -3.18 0.51 6.30
N SER A 153 -2.77 -0.63 6.85
CA SER A 153 -1.39 -1.08 6.82
C SER A 153 -1.26 -2.54 6.42
N SER A 154 -0.17 -2.88 5.74
CA SER A 154 0.22 -4.25 5.41
C SER A 154 1.74 -4.37 5.45
N ALA A 155 2.26 -5.60 5.52
CA ALA A 155 3.69 -5.87 5.67
C ALA A 155 4.24 -6.67 4.49
N PHE A 156 5.43 -6.31 4.03
CA PHE A 156 6.20 -7.05 3.01
C PHE A 156 7.66 -7.19 3.45
N SER A 157 8.45 -7.97 2.70
CA SER A 157 9.89 -8.10 2.96
C SER A 157 10.72 -7.87 1.69
N TYR A 158 11.99 -7.53 1.86
CA TYR A 158 12.97 -7.57 0.79
C TYR A 158 13.63 -8.95 0.73
N ALA A 159 14.01 -9.38 -0.46
CA ALA A 159 14.76 -10.61 -0.69
C ALA A 159 16.11 -10.57 0.02
N GLY A 160 16.55 -11.74 0.49
CA GLY A 160 17.90 -11.94 1.00
C GLY A 160 18.93 -12.01 -0.13
N PRO A 161 20.22 -11.82 0.18
CA PRO A 161 21.28 -11.86 -0.81
C PRO A 161 21.41 -13.25 -1.45
N SER A 162 21.65 -13.29 -2.76
CA SER A 162 21.90 -14.53 -3.52
C SER A 162 23.17 -14.38 -4.33
N ILE A 163 24.11 -15.31 -4.19
CA ILE A 163 25.36 -15.32 -4.94
C ILE A 163 25.19 -16.22 -6.16
N THR A 164 25.52 -15.72 -7.35
CA THR A 164 25.46 -16.47 -8.61
C THR A 164 26.85 -16.89 -9.10
N SER A 165 27.89 -16.13 -8.80
CA SER A 165 29.26 -16.51 -9.15
C SER A 165 30.31 -15.89 -8.22
N ILE A 166 31.47 -16.55 -8.19
CA ILE A 166 32.67 -16.13 -7.47
C ILE A 166 33.87 -16.19 -8.43
N PHE A 167 34.72 -15.16 -8.40
CA PHE A 167 35.95 -15.11 -9.18
C PHE A 167 37.09 -14.43 -8.41
N PRO A 168 38.31 -15.02 -8.35
CA PRO A 168 38.64 -16.38 -8.78
C PRO A 168 37.92 -17.43 -7.92
N SER A 169 37.73 -18.64 -8.46
CA SER A 169 37.08 -19.76 -7.75
C SER A 169 38.03 -20.53 -6.81
N SER A 170 39.29 -20.12 -6.74
CA SER A 170 40.33 -20.68 -5.88
C SER A 170 41.27 -19.58 -5.38
N GLY A 171 41.92 -19.84 -4.25
CA GLY A 171 42.87 -18.92 -3.61
C GLY A 171 43.90 -19.65 -2.77
N ASN A 172 44.93 -18.93 -2.33
CA ASN A 172 45.99 -19.49 -1.47
C ASN A 172 45.47 -19.72 -0.04
N THR A 173 45.93 -20.78 0.62
CA THR A 173 45.58 -21.11 2.01
C THR A 173 45.97 -20.01 3.00
N THR A 174 46.99 -19.23 2.67
CA THR A 174 47.42 -18.04 3.44
C THR A 174 46.41 -16.87 3.39
N GLY A 175 45.40 -16.93 2.52
CA GLY A 175 44.42 -15.85 2.34
C GLY A 175 45.03 -14.62 1.64
N GLY A 176 44.41 -13.46 1.80
CA GLY A 176 44.90 -12.16 1.32
C GLY A 176 44.59 -11.84 -0.14
N GLY A 177 44.19 -12.83 -0.94
CA GLY A 177 43.71 -12.61 -2.31
C GLY A 177 42.35 -11.91 -2.35
N PHE A 178 42.07 -11.16 -3.41
CA PHE A 178 40.73 -10.60 -3.65
C PHE A 178 39.83 -11.61 -4.35
N ILE A 179 38.57 -11.67 -3.93
CA ILE A 179 37.49 -12.29 -4.70
C ILE A 179 36.45 -11.24 -5.08
N THR A 180 35.79 -11.49 -6.19
CA THR A 180 34.60 -10.79 -6.66
C THR A 180 33.43 -11.75 -6.63
N LEU A 181 32.36 -11.37 -5.92
CA LEU A 181 31.09 -12.08 -5.94
C LEU A 181 30.10 -11.32 -6.79
N THR A 182 29.46 -12.03 -7.69
CA THR A 182 28.30 -11.52 -8.45
C THR A 182 27.05 -12.19 -7.92
N GLY A 183 25.96 -11.44 -7.85
CA GLY A 183 24.70 -11.93 -7.33
C GLY A 183 23.58 -10.91 -7.42
N THR A 184 22.58 -11.09 -6.56
CA THR A 184 21.46 -10.17 -6.38
C THR A 184 21.22 -9.90 -4.91
N ASP A 185 20.54 -8.79 -4.64
CA ASP A 185 20.01 -8.44 -3.33
C ASP A 185 21.05 -8.27 -2.22
N PHE A 186 22.28 -7.87 -2.59
CA PHE A 186 23.35 -7.58 -1.62
C PHE A 186 23.11 -6.30 -0.80
N GLY A 187 22.05 -5.53 -1.11
CA GLY A 187 21.79 -4.23 -0.49
C GLY A 187 22.75 -3.13 -0.94
N SER A 188 22.65 -1.97 -0.28
CA SER A 188 23.43 -0.77 -0.57
C SER A 188 24.28 -0.29 0.62
N ASP A 189 24.13 -0.92 1.79
CA ASP A 189 24.82 -0.58 3.02
C ASP A 189 25.85 -1.67 3.34
N ILE A 190 27.13 -1.39 3.05
CA ILE A 190 28.19 -2.38 3.16
C ILE A 190 28.43 -2.81 4.62
N THR A 191 28.05 -1.96 5.57
CA THR A 191 28.21 -2.26 7.01
C THR A 191 27.28 -3.39 7.48
N LYS A 192 26.24 -3.70 6.70
CA LYS A 192 25.27 -4.77 6.97
C LYS A 192 25.56 -6.06 6.19
N VAL A 193 26.62 -6.08 5.39
CA VAL A 193 26.99 -7.23 4.57
C VAL A 193 28.13 -7.99 5.24
N SER A 194 27.92 -9.28 5.48
CA SER A 194 28.95 -10.21 5.91
C SER A 194 29.04 -11.36 4.90
N VAL A 195 30.25 -11.64 4.44
CA VAL A 195 30.54 -12.76 3.53
C VAL A 195 31.33 -13.78 4.32
N LEU A 196 30.83 -15.01 4.41
CA LEU A 196 31.49 -16.08 5.13
C LEU A 196 31.81 -17.24 4.19
N PHE A 197 33.00 -17.82 4.34
CA PHE A 197 33.31 -19.14 3.80
C PHE A 197 33.04 -20.18 4.89
N ASP A 198 32.38 -21.27 4.50
CA ASP A 198 32.02 -22.38 5.39
C ASP A 198 31.27 -21.94 6.67
N GLY A 199 30.57 -20.81 6.61
CA GLY A 199 29.85 -20.21 7.75
C GLY A 199 30.72 -19.67 8.88
N GLN A 200 32.06 -19.71 8.78
CA GLN A 200 32.96 -19.30 9.86
C GLN A 200 33.98 -18.24 9.44
N TRP A 201 34.53 -18.35 8.23
CA TRP A 201 35.64 -17.53 7.81
C TRP A 201 35.13 -16.24 7.16
N THR A 202 35.19 -15.13 7.90
CA THR A 202 34.67 -13.86 7.40
C THR A 202 35.63 -13.24 6.38
N CYS A 203 35.11 -12.89 5.22
CA CYS A 203 35.83 -12.13 4.22
C CYS A 203 36.12 -10.72 4.74
N SER A 204 37.39 -10.29 4.65
CA SER A 204 37.80 -8.98 5.17
C SER A 204 37.62 -7.88 4.12
N SER A 205 37.43 -6.64 4.59
CA SER A 205 37.26 -5.45 3.75
C SER A 205 36.24 -5.62 2.61
N PRO A 206 34.98 -6.04 2.89
CA PRO A 206 33.96 -6.10 1.86
C PRO A 206 33.69 -4.69 1.31
N ALA A 207 33.55 -4.59 0.00
CA ALA A 207 33.23 -3.35 -0.68
C ALA A 207 32.34 -3.64 -1.89
N PHE A 208 31.35 -2.77 -2.15
CA PHE A 208 30.59 -2.85 -3.38
C PHE A 208 31.44 -2.39 -4.57
N ILE A 209 31.41 -3.17 -5.64
CA ILE A 209 31.75 -2.67 -6.98
C ILE A 209 30.48 -2.09 -7.61
N THR A 210 29.38 -2.83 -7.50
CA THR A 210 28.05 -2.40 -7.93
C THR A 210 27.08 -2.74 -6.80
N PRO A 211 26.47 -1.76 -6.12
CA PRO A 211 25.47 -2.01 -5.08
C PRO A 211 24.40 -3.01 -5.55
N HIS A 212 23.89 -3.82 -4.62
CA HIS A 212 22.93 -4.90 -4.85
C HIS A 212 23.41 -6.08 -5.70
N LYS A 213 24.53 -5.98 -6.44
CA LYS A 213 24.91 -6.99 -7.45
C LYS A 213 26.33 -7.52 -7.38
N ILE A 214 27.31 -6.66 -7.11
CA ILE A 214 28.72 -7.04 -7.17
C ILE A 214 29.44 -6.52 -5.93
N LEU A 215 30.05 -7.43 -5.19
CA LEU A 215 30.91 -7.10 -4.08
C LEU A 215 32.31 -7.70 -4.31
N LYS A 216 33.31 -7.02 -3.79
CA LYS A 216 34.67 -7.55 -3.64
C LYS A 216 35.02 -7.68 -2.17
N CYS A 217 35.82 -8.67 -1.83
CA CYS A 217 36.35 -8.80 -0.48
C CYS A 217 37.66 -9.62 -0.50
N VAL A 218 38.38 -9.61 0.62
CA VAL A 218 39.67 -10.27 0.76
C VAL A 218 39.48 -11.62 1.46
N ILE A 219 39.91 -12.69 0.79
CA ILE A 219 39.86 -14.06 1.30
C ILE A 219 40.59 -14.11 2.66
N PRO A 220 39.95 -14.61 3.73
CA PRO A 220 40.61 -14.79 5.02
C PRO A 220 41.67 -15.88 4.93
N ALA A 221 42.67 -15.87 5.82
CA ALA A 221 43.56 -17.02 5.97
C ALA A 221 42.72 -18.22 6.40
N GLY A 222 42.71 -19.29 5.61
CA GLY A 222 42.03 -20.52 5.99
C GLY A 222 42.90 -21.26 7.00
N THR A 223 42.37 -21.64 8.17
CA THR A 223 43.06 -22.71 8.90
C THR A 223 42.84 -23.99 8.13
N ALA A 224 43.90 -24.62 7.66
CA ALA A 224 43.85 -26.06 7.50
C ALA A 224 43.45 -26.62 8.87
N LEU A 225 42.21 -27.07 9.03
CA LEU A 225 42.00 -28.20 9.90
C LEU A 225 42.96 -29.25 9.33
N LEU A 226 44.01 -29.56 10.09
CA LEU A 226 44.77 -30.78 9.92
C LEU A 226 43.76 -31.93 10.10
N LEU A 227 42.91 -32.18 9.10
CA LEU A 227 42.50 -33.53 8.85
C LEU A 227 43.80 -34.20 8.45
N ASN A 228 44.39 -34.84 9.44
CA ASN A 228 45.44 -35.82 9.29
C ASN A 228 44.97 -36.80 8.21
N VAL A 229 45.24 -36.50 6.94
CA VAL A 229 45.31 -37.53 5.91
C VAL A 229 46.59 -38.23 6.31
N PRO A 230 46.54 -39.44 6.92
CA PRO A 230 47.76 -40.17 7.08
C PRO A 230 48.26 -40.37 5.66
N HIS A 231 49.36 -39.70 5.33
CA HIS A 231 50.26 -40.16 4.30
C HIS A 231 50.75 -41.54 4.78
N THR A 232 49.94 -42.58 4.59
CA THR A 232 50.45 -43.95 4.56
C THR A 232 51.19 -44.09 3.24
N TRP A 233 52.42 -43.60 3.23
CA TRP A 233 53.46 -44.24 2.45
C TRP A 233 53.85 -45.52 3.18
N PHE A 234 53.63 -46.69 2.57
CA PHE A 234 54.50 -47.84 2.78
C PHE A 234 54.46 -48.76 1.54
N PHE A 235 55.64 -48.84 0.89
CA PHE A 235 56.18 -49.81 -0.07
C PHE A 235 55.50 -50.02 -1.42
#